data_AF-A0A357I954-F1
#
_entry.id   AF-A0A357I954-F1
#
_cell.length_a   1.000
_cell.length_b   1.000
_cell.length_c   1.000
_cell.angle_alpha   90.00
_cell.angle_beta   90.00
_cell.angle_gamma   90.00
#
_symmetry.space_group_name_H-M   'P 1'
#
loop_
_entity.id
_entity.type
_entity.pdbx_description
1 polymer ?
#
loop_
_entity_poly.entity_id
_entity_poly.type
_entity_poly.pdbx_seq_one_letter_code
_entity_poly.pdbx_strand_id
1 'polypeptide(L)'
;MDVQGKATRATGFTLVEMVGVMAIMAILASAIVPNMIRSVMRARADQETTTLSTLADDLQRYILTNQSIPSPATNAWTTALASVSDLPRDKVEYNDNGFRRALYFDPRFLTSSDTTFTGYVQQHGNITLVSPRVMLVSSLQANASAAPTTTSDFDAIWDQTSSASVIESESIKIERLNLGRFFHRLVLVNEGTSNNPAYTLGTAAASTVTTAASPLTLSVLENTQVELFDSAFAGGLSERVFIVKSDTNYRYFLNGSDWDWEQP
;
A
#
# COMPACT_ATOMS: atom_id res chain seq x y z
N MET A 1 13.37 83.38 -52.48
CA MET A 1 12.46 82.25 -52.75
C MET A 1 12.57 81.32 -51.57
N ASP A 2 11.51 81.29 -50.76
CA ASP A 2 11.45 80.64 -49.45
C ASP A 2 10.87 79.23 -49.63
N VAL A 3 11.60 78.20 -49.19
CA VAL A 3 11.13 76.81 -49.20
C VAL A 3 11.14 76.32 -47.76
N GLN A 4 10.02 76.52 -47.07
CA GLN A 4 9.77 75.94 -45.76
C GLN A 4 9.48 74.44 -45.89
N GLY A 5 10.45 73.62 -45.47
CA GLY A 5 10.25 72.19 -45.26
C GLY A 5 9.38 71.95 -44.03
N LYS A 6 8.25 71.26 -44.22
CA LYS A 6 7.30 70.89 -43.16
C LYS A 6 7.83 69.64 -42.42
N ALA A 7 8.44 69.84 -41.25
CA ALA A 7 8.88 68.74 -40.39
C ALA A 7 7.67 68.03 -39.77
N THR A 8 7.50 66.74 -40.07
CA THR A 8 6.49 65.88 -39.44
C THR A 8 6.92 65.58 -38.01
N ARG A 9 6.19 66.10 -37.01
CA ARG A 9 6.45 65.77 -35.59
C ARG A 9 6.12 64.30 -35.36
N ALA A 10 7.13 63.50 -35.03
CA ALA A 10 6.92 62.20 -34.42
C ALA A 10 6.31 62.41 -33.02
N THR A 11 5.08 61.94 -32.82
CA THR A 11 4.45 61.87 -31.51
C THR A 11 5.08 60.72 -30.74
N GLY A 12 6.15 61.00 -30.00
CA GLY A 12 6.77 60.04 -29.09
C GLY A 12 5.94 59.88 -27.81
N PHE A 13 5.81 58.64 -27.33
CA PHE A 13 5.21 58.33 -26.02
C PHE A 13 5.99 59.03 -24.89
N THR A 14 5.27 59.56 -23.90
CA THR A 14 5.90 60.25 -22.77
C THR A 14 6.34 59.26 -21.69
N LEU A 15 7.37 59.61 -20.91
CA LEU A 15 7.82 58.81 -19.77
C LEU A 15 6.70 58.53 -18.75
N VAL A 16 5.83 59.51 -18.52
CA VAL A 16 4.71 59.39 -17.58
C VAL A 16 3.72 58.31 -18.04
N GLU A 17 3.49 58.20 -19.34
CA GLU A 17 2.60 57.20 -19.92
C GLU A 17 3.14 55.78 -19.75
N MET A 18 4.46 55.59 -19.94
CA MET A 18 5.10 54.30 -19.69
C MET A 18 5.10 53.93 -18.21
N VAL A 19 5.35 54.89 -17.30
CA VAL A 19 5.26 54.66 -15.85
C VAL A 19 3.85 54.27 -15.44
N GLY A 20 2.82 54.93 -15.99
CA GLY A 20 1.42 54.59 -15.75
C GLY A 20 1.08 53.15 -16.16
N VAL A 21 1.51 52.73 -17.35
CA VAL A 21 1.28 51.35 -17.83
C VAL A 21 1.99 50.33 -16.93
N MET A 22 3.26 50.56 -16.59
CA MET A 22 4.00 49.66 -15.70
C MET A 22 3.36 49.56 -14.31
N ALA A 23 2.85 50.66 -13.76
CA ALA A 23 2.15 50.66 -12.48
C ALA A 23 0.88 49.79 -12.53
N ILE A 24 0.07 49.91 -13.58
CA ILE A 24 -1.12 49.07 -13.76
C ILE A 24 -0.73 47.60 -13.91
N MET A 25 0.29 47.29 -14.72
CA MET A 25 0.79 45.92 -14.87
C MET A 25 1.27 45.35 -13.53
N ALA A 26 2.01 46.12 -12.73
CA ALA A 26 2.50 45.68 -11.43
C ALA A 26 1.36 45.39 -10.45
N ILE A 27 0.33 46.26 -10.40
CA ILE A 27 -0.86 46.05 -9.57
C ILE A 27 -1.59 44.77 -9.99
N LEU A 28 -1.86 44.60 -11.29
CA LEU A 28 -2.53 43.40 -11.81
C LEU A 28 -1.71 42.13 -11.55
N ALA A 29 -0.40 42.16 -11.80
CA ALA A 29 0.49 41.04 -11.53
C ALA A 29 0.48 40.66 -10.05
N SER A 30 0.57 41.65 -9.14
CA SER A 30 0.54 41.39 -7.69
C SER A 30 -0.75 40.74 -7.21
N ALA A 31 -1.88 41.03 -7.87
CA ALA A 31 -3.18 40.45 -7.53
C ALA A 31 -3.32 38.99 -8.02
N ILE A 32 -2.69 38.63 -9.14
CA ILE A 32 -2.86 37.31 -9.79
C ILE A 32 -1.89 36.25 -9.21
N VAL A 33 -0.64 36.64 -8.91
CA VAL A 33 0.42 35.71 -8.50
C VAL A 33 0.03 34.80 -7.32
N PRO A 34 -0.59 35.29 -6.22
CA PRO A 34 -0.97 34.42 -5.10
C PRO A 34 -1.93 33.29 -5.50
N ASN A 35 -2.88 33.58 -6.38
CA ASN A 35 -3.86 32.60 -6.84
C ASN A 35 -3.22 31.56 -7.77
N MET A 36 -2.32 31.99 -8.64
CA MET A 36 -1.56 31.09 -9.52
C MET A 36 -0.68 30.12 -8.72
N ILE A 37 -0.03 30.59 -7.64
CA ILE A 37 0.78 29.71 -6.79
C ILE A 37 -0.11 28.65 -6.11
N ARG A 38 -1.27 29.05 -5.58
CA ARG A 38 -2.24 28.12 -4.97
C ARG A 38 -2.77 27.08 -5.96
N SER A 39 -3.05 27.48 -7.20
CA SER A 39 -3.53 26.53 -8.21
C SER A 39 -2.46 25.49 -8.58
N VAL A 40 -1.19 25.90 -8.69
CA VAL A 40 -0.07 24.98 -8.92
C VAL A 40 0.12 24.01 -7.75
N MET A 41 0.05 24.51 -6.51
CA MET A 41 0.15 23.65 -5.32
C MET A 41 -0.98 22.62 -5.27
N ARG A 42 -2.21 23.03 -5.60
CA ARG A 42 -3.36 22.13 -5.68
C ARG A 42 -3.18 21.08 -6.78
N ALA A 43 -2.74 21.48 -7.97
CA ALA A 43 -2.49 20.53 -9.06
C ALA A 43 -1.45 19.47 -8.67
N ARG A 44 -0.38 19.86 -7.96
CA ARG A 44 0.61 18.90 -7.43
C ARG A 44 0.01 17.98 -6.36
N ALA A 45 -0.86 18.50 -5.51
CA ALA A 45 -1.57 17.72 -4.50
C ALA A 45 -2.53 16.68 -5.11
N ASP A 46 -3.19 17.03 -6.21
CA ASP A 46 -4.07 16.12 -6.94
C ASP A 46 -3.27 15.05 -7.68
N GLN A 47 -2.14 15.44 -8.29
CA GLN A 47 -1.21 14.52 -8.92
C GLN A 47 -0.61 13.54 -7.89
N GLU A 48 -0.26 14.02 -6.71
CA GLU A 48 0.27 13.18 -5.64
C GLU A 48 -0.78 12.18 -5.16
N THR A 49 -2.04 12.62 -4.96
CA THR A 49 -3.15 11.70 -4.63
C THR A 49 -3.28 10.58 -5.65
N THR A 50 -3.22 10.92 -6.95
CA THR A 50 -3.27 9.93 -8.05
C THR A 50 -2.07 8.99 -8.01
N THR A 51 -0.88 9.52 -7.71
CA THR A 51 0.34 8.73 -7.58
C THR A 51 0.25 7.76 -6.40
N LEU A 52 -0.26 8.20 -5.24
CA LEU A 52 -0.44 7.32 -4.09
C LEU A 52 -1.42 6.19 -4.36
N SER A 53 -2.52 6.46 -5.07
CA SER A 53 -3.46 5.44 -5.52
C SER A 53 -2.79 4.41 -6.45
N THR A 54 -1.95 4.87 -7.39
CA THR A 54 -1.16 3.97 -8.26
C THR A 54 -0.20 3.11 -7.44
N LEU A 55 0.52 3.70 -6.47
CA LEU A 55 1.43 2.98 -5.58
C LEU A 55 0.69 1.99 -4.67
N ALA A 56 -0.55 2.29 -4.27
CA ALA A 56 -1.38 1.35 -3.52
C ALA A 56 -1.79 0.15 -4.38
N ASP A 57 -2.10 0.35 -5.67
CA ASP A 57 -2.34 -0.75 -6.61
C ASP A 57 -1.07 -1.57 -6.88
N ASP A 58 0.09 -0.93 -7.00
CA ASP A 58 1.38 -1.61 -7.12
C ASP A 58 1.68 -2.45 -5.86
N LEU A 59 1.38 -1.94 -4.66
CA LEU A 59 1.51 -2.71 -3.43
C LEU A 59 0.62 -3.96 -3.45
N GLN A 60 -0.64 -3.83 -3.88
CA GLN A 60 -1.55 -4.98 -4.00
C GLN A 60 -1.00 -6.01 -5.00
N ARG A 61 -0.55 -5.54 -6.17
CA ARG A 61 0.02 -6.39 -7.22
C ARG A 61 1.26 -7.13 -6.73
N TYR A 62 2.15 -6.45 -6.01
CA TYR A 62 3.33 -7.06 -5.40
C TYR A 62 2.91 -8.16 -4.41
N ILE A 63 1.95 -7.87 -3.51
CA ILE A 63 1.49 -8.84 -2.51
C ILE A 63 0.94 -10.10 -3.17
N LEU A 64 0.08 -9.94 -4.18
CA LEU A 64 -0.56 -11.07 -4.87
C LEU A 64 0.42 -11.86 -5.75
N THR A 65 1.44 -11.23 -6.32
CA THR A 65 2.40 -11.88 -7.22
C THR A 65 3.51 -12.57 -6.44
N ASN A 66 4.05 -11.90 -5.43
CA ASN A 66 5.21 -12.37 -4.67
C ASN A 66 4.83 -13.11 -3.39
N GLN A 67 3.52 -13.18 -3.06
CA GLN A 67 3.01 -13.81 -1.85
C GLN A 67 3.69 -13.25 -0.59
N SER A 68 3.95 -11.93 -0.60
CA SER A 68 4.74 -11.24 0.41
C SER A 68 4.28 -9.80 0.59
N ILE A 69 4.25 -9.36 1.84
CA ILE A 69 4.06 -7.97 2.23
C ILE A 69 5.44 -7.41 2.61
N PRO A 70 5.89 -6.31 2.00
CA PRO A 70 7.19 -5.73 2.32
C PRO A 70 7.20 -5.16 3.75
N SER A 71 8.39 -5.06 4.35
CA SER A 71 8.54 -4.36 5.62
C SER A 71 8.41 -2.83 5.43
N PRO A 72 8.06 -2.06 6.50
CA PRO A 72 7.96 -0.59 6.42
C PRO A 72 9.29 0.11 6.18
N ALA A 73 10.43 -0.60 6.22
CA ALA A 73 11.73 -0.01 5.97
C ALA A 73 11.77 0.58 4.56
N THR A 74 12.18 1.85 4.43
CA THR A 74 12.13 2.58 3.15
C THR A 74 12.74 1.78 2.00
N ASN A 75 13.90 1.16 2.21
CA ASN A 75 14.54 0.36 1.18
C ASN A 75 13.74 -0.88 0.75
N ALA A 76 13.04 -1.53 1.67
CA ALA A 76 12.31 -2.76 1.38
C ALA A 76 11.05 -2.47 0.54
N TRP A 77 10.15 -1.61 1.03
CA TRP A 77 8.89 -1.36 0.34
C TRP A 77 9.07 -0.61 -0.98
N THR A 78 9.99 0.35 -1.06
CA THR A 78 10.23 1.07 -2.33
C THR A 78 10.81 0.16 -3.41
N THR A 79 11.69 -0.78 -3.04
CA THR A 79 12.24 -1.77 -3.98
C THR A 79 11.17 -2.78 -4.40
N ALA A 80 10.32 -3.20 -3.45
CA ALA A 80 9.19 -4.09 -3.74
C ALA A 80 8.23 -3.47 -4.77
N LEU A 81 7.75 -2.24 -4.52
CA LEU A 81 6.82 -1.57 -5.43
C LEU A 81 7.47 -1.28 -6.79
N ALA A 82 8.73 -0.81 -6.81
CA ALA A 82 9.44 -0.57 -8.07
C ALA A 82 9.69 -1.84 -8.91
N SER A 83 9.58 -3.03 -8.33
CA SER A 83 9.71 -4.29 -9.08
C SER A 83 8.46 -4.65 -9.90
N VAL A 84 7.31 -4.06 -9.57
CA VAL A 84 6.02 -4.33 -10.23
C VAL A 84 5.37 -3.08 -10.84
N SER A 85 5.88 -1.89 -10.48
CA SER A 85 5.45 -0.59 -10.95
C SER A 85 6.15 -0.19 -12.25
N ASP A 86 5.51 0.66 -13.04
CA ASP A 86 6.14 1.38 -14.15
C ASP A 86 7.02 2.56 -13.66
N LEU A 87 6.93 2.92 -12.37
CA LEU A 87 7.73 3.98 -11.76
C LEU A 87 9.09 3.46 -11.28
N PRO A 88 10.19 4.20 -11.53
CA PRO A 88 11.47 3.87 -10.92
C PRO A 88 11.41 4.07 -9.40
N ARG A 89 12.25 3.32 -8.66
CA ARG A 89 12.31 3.34 -7.19
C ARG A 89 12.41 4.75 -6.58
N ASP A 90 13.12 5.66 -7.22
CA ASP A 90 13.23 7.06 -6.78
C ASP A 90 11.86 7.78 -6.79
N LYS A 91 11.04 7.53 -7.82
CA LYS A 91 9.69 8.10 -7.94
C LYS A 91 8.65 7.41 -7.05
N VAL A 92 8.95 6.20 -6.56
CA VAL A 92 8.18 5.55 -5.49
C VAL A 92 8.53 6.17 -4.13
N GLU A 93 9.83 6.34 -3.86
CA GLU A 93 10.35 6.86 -2.59
C GLU A 93 10.04 8.34 -2.37
N TYR A 94 10.18 9.17 -3.40
CA TYR A 94 10.02 10.62 -3.32
C TYR A 94 8.85 11.10 -4.17
N ASN A 95 8.14 12.10 -3.65
CA ASN A 95 7.20 12.87 -4.44
C ASN A 95 7.90 13.86 -5.37
N ASP A 96 7.13 14.51 -6.25
CA ASP A 96 7.68 15.45 -7.22
C ASP A 96 8.28 16.73 -6.61
N ASN A 97 8.01 16.99 -5.33
CA ASN A 97 8.66 18.06 -4.57
C ASN A 97 9.99 17.60 -3.93
N GLY A 98 10.39 16.33 -4.10
CA GLY A 98 11.62 15.76 -3.56
C GLY A 98 11.53 15.31 -2.10
N PHE A 99 10.31 15.20 -1.55
CA PHE A 99 10.10 14.74 -0.18
C PHE A 99 9.78 13.25 -0.13
N ARG A 100 10.34 12.56 0.87
CA ARG A 100 10.17 11.12 1.09
C ARG A 100 8.75 10.80 1.52
N ARG A 101 8.15 9.78 0.92
CA ARG A 101 6.92 9.12 1.37
C ARG A 101 7.23 8.10 2.46
N ALA A 102 6.21 7.70 3.20
CA ALA A 102 6.31 6.64 4.19
C ALA A 102 5.17 5.64 4.09
N LEU A 103 5.46 4.38 4.42
CA LEU A 103 4.50 3.28 4.47
C LEU A 103 4.29 2.89 5.92
N TYR A 104 3.08 3.10 6.43
CA TYR A 104 2.69 2.80 7.81
C TYR A 104 1.90 1.50 7.84
N PHE A 105 2.25 0.61 8.75
CA PHE A 105 1.45 -0.56 9.08
C PHE A 105 0.88 -0.38 10.47
N ASP A 106 -0.31 -0.92 10.67
CA ASP A 106 -0.86 -1.04 12.01
C ASP A 106 0.08 -1.90 12.89
N PRO A 107 0.52 -1.42 14.08
CA PRO A 107 1.37 -2.19 14.98
C PRO A 107 0.79 -3.54 15.42
N ARG A 108 -0.53 -3.73 15.28
CA ARG A 108 -1.25 -4.98 15.53
C ARG A 108 -1.64 -5.72 14.25
N PHE A 109 -0.86 -5.61 13.19
CA PHE A 109 -1.17 -6.28 11.92
C PHE A 109 -1.38 -7.80 12.09
N LEU A 110 -0.38 -8.50 12.66
CA LEU A 110 -0.36 -9.96 12.86
C LEU A 110 -0.38 -10.36 14.35
N THR A 111 -0.49 -9.40 15.26
CA THR A 111 -0.30 -9.61 16.70
C THR A 111 -1.41 -8.94 17.50
N SER A 112 -1.74 -9.49 18.66
CA SER A 112 -2.70 -8.90 19.60
C SER A 112 -2.09 -7.79 20.47
N SER A 113 -0.83 -7.44 20.27
CA SER A 113 -0.10 -6.38 20.98
C SER A 113 0.71 -5.55 19.99
N ASP A 114 0.94 -4.28 20.32
CA ASP A 114 1.67 -3.35 19.46
C ASP A 114 3.10 -3.85 19.23
N THR A 115 3.44 -4.10 17.96
CA THR A 115 4.78 -4.51 17.53
C THR A 115 5.15 -3.81 16.23
N THR A 116 6.45 -3.67 15.97
CA THR A 116 6.89 -3.21 14.64
C THR A 116 6.64 -4.32 13.63
N PHE A 117 5.77 -4.07 12.65
CA PHE A 117 5.59 -4.98 11.53
C PHE A 117 6.93 -5.13 10.77
N THR A 118 7.38 -6.35 10.57
CA THR A 118 8.68 -6.66 9.94
C THR A 118 8.56 -7.14 8.49
N GLY A 119 7.35 -7.08 7.92
CA GLY A 119 7.03 -7.73 6.65
C GLY A 119 6.38 -9.09 6.87
N TYR A 120 5.84 -9.66 5.80
CA TYR A 120 5.24 -11.00 5.79
C TYR A 120 5.62 -11.72 4.50
N VAL A 121 5.88 -13.02 4.60
CA VAL A 121 6.01 -13.90 3.44
C VAL A 121 5.13 -15.11 3.72
N GLN A 122 4.33 -15.52 2.74
CA GLN A 122 3.49 -16.71 2.82
C GLN A 122 4.39 -17.96 2.82
N GLN A 123 4.93 -18.28 3.98
CA GLN A 123 5.85 -19.40 4.18
C GLN A 123 5.57 -20.18 5.46
N HIS A 124 4.71 -19.67 6.35
CA HIS A 124 4.51 -20.21 7.67
C HIS A 124 3.03 -20.48 7.97
N GLY A 125 2.78 -21.54 8.73
CA GLY A 125 1.47 -21.90 9.27
C GLY A 125 0.97 -20.94 10.35
N ASN A 126 -0.34 -21.02 10.57
CA ASN A 126 -1.21 -20.29 11.51
C ASN A 126 -0.76 -18.86 11.87
N ILE A 127 -0.95 -17.93 10.93
CA ILE A 127 -1.01 -16.51 11.26
C ILE A 127 -2.44 -16.10 11.60
N THR A 128 -2.57 -15.30 12.65
CA THR A 128 -3.82 -14.63 13.00
C THR A 128 -3.76 -13.20 12.50
N LEU A 129 -4.60 -12.85 11.53
CA LEU A 129 -4.79 -11.45 11.16
C LEU A 129 -5.56 -10.75 12.27
N VAL A 130 -5.05 -9.62 12.73
CA VAL A 130 -5.71 -8.82 13.76
C VAL A 130 -6.16 -7.49 13.17
N SER A 131 -5.26 -6.75 12.54
CA SER A 131 -5.58 -5.46 11.92
C SER A 131 -4.75 -5.22 10.66
N PRO A 132 -5.12 -5.82 9.50
CA PRO A 132 -4.32 -5.76 8.28
C PRO A 132 -4.47 -4.40 7.55
N ARG A 133 -4.26 -3.29 8.26
CA ARG A 133 -4.38 -1.91 7.75
C ARG A 133 -3.02 -1.32 7.43
N VAL A 134 -2.97 -0.58 6.32
CA VAL A 134 -1.76 0.07 5.81
C VAL A 134 -2.10 1.47 5.31
N MET A 135 -1.20 2.43 5.54
CA MET A 135 -1.31 3.78 5.00
C MET A 135 -0.04 4.16 4.23
N LEU A 136 -0.22 4.73 3.04
CA LEU A 136 0.87 5.40 2.32
C LEU A 136 0.71 6.90 2.54
N VAL A 137 1.72 7.53 3.14
CA VAL A 137 1.69 8.92 3.58
C VAL A 137 2.71 9.74 2.80
N SER A 138 2.25 10.89 2.29
CA SER A 138 3.10 11.86 1.60
C SER A 138 2.83 13.27 2.07
N SER A 139 3.90 14.06 2.19
CA SER A 139 3.84 15.49 2.48
C SER A 139 4.54 16.28 1.38
N LEU A 140 3.89 17.33 0.89
CA LEU A 140 4.41 18.21 -0.14
C LEU A 140 5.33 19.31 0.39
N GLN A 141 5.56 19.36 1.72
CA GLN A 141 6.33 20.42 2.38
C GLN A 141 7.52 19.91 3.18
N ALA A 142 7.56 18.61 3.49
CA ALA A 142 8.63 17.96 4.25
C ALA A 142 8.59 16.45 3.98
N ASN A 143 9.63 15.72 4.40
CA ASN A 143 9.55 14.25 4.46
C ASN A 143 8.37 13.82 5.34
N ALA A 144 7.72 12.72 4.98
CA ALA A 144 6.71 12.09 5.81
C ALA A 144 7.27 11.81 7.22
N SER A 145 6.41 11.92 8.23
CA SER A 145 6.78 11.68 9.61
C SER A 145 7.14 10.20 9.86
N ALA A 146 7.67 9.91 11.04
CA ALA A 146 7.87 8.53 11.43
C ALA A 146 6.53 7.80 11.55
N ALA A 147 6.52 6.50 11.22
CA ALA A 147 5.35 5.65 11.40
C ALA A 147 4.93 5.60 12.87
N PRO A 148 3.61 5.60 13.16
CA PRO A 148 3.11 5.41 14.52
C PRO A 148 3.55 4.03 15.04
N THR A 149 3.93 3.98 16.32
CA THR A 149 4.39 2.73 16.98
C THR A 149 3.31 2.10 17.83
N THR A 150 2.18 2.79 18.06
CA THR A 150 1.04 2.28 18.81
C THR A 150 -0.20 2.20 17.94
N THR A 151 -1.10 1.25 18.25
CA THR A 151 -2.38 1.15 17.53
C THR A 151 -3.23 2.40 17.73
N SER A 152 -3.19 3.01 18.93
CA SER A 152 -3.93 4.25 19.21
C SER A 152 -3.49 5.41 18.32
N ASP A 153 -2.17 5.59 18.12
CA ASP A 153 -1.65 6.65 17.25
C ASP A 153 -1.95 6.35 15.78
N PHE A 154 -1.86 5.07 15.39
CA PHE A 154 -2.24 4.63 14.06
C PHE A 154 -3.72 4.90 13.77
N ASP A 155 -4.61 4.52 14.69
CA ASP A 155 -6.05 4.77 14.61
C ASP A 155 -6.36 6.26 14.53
N ALA A 156 -5.67 7.07 15.33
CA ALA A 156 -5.86 8.52 15.30
C ALA A 156 -5.58 9.10 13.90
N ILE A 157 -4.50 8.67 13.24
CA ILE A 157 -4.18 9.06 11.86
C ILE A 157 -5.15 8.41 10.86
N TRP A 158 -5.48 7.13 11.02
CA TRP A 158 -6.38 6.43 10.12
C TRP A 158 -7.76 7.09 10.06
N ASP A 159 -8.36 7.36 11.22
CA ASP A 159 -9.70 7.94 11.37
C ASP A 159 -9.71 9.48 11.34
N GLN A 160 -8.55 10.13 11.23
CA GLN A 160 -8.40 11.59 11.26
C GLN A 160 -9.01 12.23 12.52
N THR A 161 -8.76 11.62 13.67
CA THR A 161 -9.20 12.15 14.96
C THR A 161 -8.39 13.39 15.36
N SER A 162 -8.86 14.15 16.35
CA SER A 162 -8.15 15.34 16.86
C SER A 162 -6.75 15.05 17.44
N SER A 163 -6.47 13.80 17.79
CA SER A 163 -5.18 13.38 18.36
C SER A 163 -4.19 12.91 17.28
N ALA A 164 -4.58 12.94 16.00
CA ALA A 164 -3.73 12.50 14.90
C ALA A 164 -2.44 13.34 14.82
N SER A 165 -1.29 12.66 14.80
CA SER A 165 0.00 13.32 14.57
C SER A 165 0.20 13.72 13.10
N VAL A 166 -0.59 13.15 12.19
CA VAL A 166 -0.61 13.44 10.76
C VAL A 166 -2.05 13.69 10.33
N ILE A 167 -2.35 14.91 9.91
CA ILE A 167 -3.69 15.35 9.50
C ILE A 167 -3.69 15.65 8.00
N GLU A 168 -4.65 15.07 7.29
CA GLU A 168 -4.84 15.30 5.86
C GLU A 168 -5.11 16.79 5.58
N SER A 169 -4.49 17.29 4.52
CA SER A 169 -4.62 18.69 4.13
C SER A 169 -4.37 18.86 2.63
N GLU A 170 -4.30 20.10 2.15
CA GLU A 170 -3.82 20.37 0.79
C GLU A 170 -2.40 19.83 0.58
N SER A 171 -1.58 19.76 1.63
CA SER A 171 -0.18 19.36 1.54
C SER A 171 0.14 17.94 2.03
N ILE A 172 -0.75 17.33 2.82
CA ILE A 172 -0.57 15.98 3.37
C ILE A 172 -1.63 15.08 2.77
N LYS A 173 -1.19 14.00 2.12
CA LYS A 173 -2.04 13.01 1.45
C LYS A 173 -1.80 11.64 2.09
N ILE A 174 -2.89 10.93 2.36
CA ILE A 174 -2.87 9.60 2.96
C ILE A 174 -3.73 8.68 2.11
N GLU A 175 -3.11 7.67 1.52
CA GLU A 175 -3.82 6.58 0.85
C GLU A 175 -3.95 5.41 1.82
N ARG A 176 -5.17 4.90 2.01
CA ARG A 176 -5.50 3.88 3.01
C ARG A 176 -5.83 2.57 2.32
N LEU A 177 -5.25 1.48 2.80
CA LEU A 177 -5.49 0.14 2.27
C LEU A 177 -5.78 -0.85 3.40
N ASN A 178 -6.84 -1.64 3.23
CA ASN A 178 -7.12 -2.79 4.08
C ASN A 178 -6.75 -4.06 3.32
N LEU A 179 -5.66 -4.68 3.76
CA LEU A 179 -5.10 -5.89 3.17
C LEU A 179 -5.88 -7.16 3.54
N GLY A 180 -6.80 -7.09 4.51
CA GLY A 180 -7.60 -8.24 4.95
C GLY A 180 -8.39 -8.89 3.82
N ARG A 181 -8.75 -8.13 2.79
CA ARG A 181 -9.46 -8.65 1.60
C ARG A 181 -8.64 -9.64 0.77
N PHE A 182 -7.32 -9.60 0.88
CA PHE A 182 -6.41 -10.51 0.17
C PHE A 182 -6.10 -11.76 0.97
N PHE A 183 -6.67 -11.90 2.16
CA PHE A 183 -6.52 -13.10 2.95
C PHE A 183 -7.82 -13.85 3.00
N HIS A 184 -7.72 -15.15 2.81
CA HIS A 184 -8.81 -16.08 2.93
C HIS A 184 -8.52 -17.06 4.05
N ARG A 185 -9.59 -17.49 4.71
CA ARG A 185 -9.50 -18.47 5.77
C ARG A 185 -9.45 -19.87 5.18
N LEU A 186 -8.37 -20.60 5.44
CA LEU A 186 -8.26 -22.03 5.19
C LEU A 186 -8.43 -22.79 6.50
N VAL A 187 -9.47 -23.62 6.59
CA VAL A 187 -9.75 -24.45 7.77
C VAL A 187 -9.45 -25.90 7.43
N LEU A 188 -8.51 -26.51 8.15
CA LEU A 188 -8.13 -27.92 7.99
C LEU A 188 -8.54 -28.68 9.25
N VAL A 189 -9.30 -29.76 9.06
CA VAL A 189 -9.73 -30.65 10.14
C VAL A 189 -9.12 -32.03 9.91
N ASN A 190 -8.45 -32.57 10.91
CA ASN A 190 -7.97 -33.96 10.90
C ASN A 190 -8.82 -34.78 11.87
N GLU A 191 -9.68 -35.66 11.33
CA GLU A 191 -10.50 -36.59 12.12
C GLU A 191 -9.76 -37.90 12.46
N GLY A 192 -8.50 -38.02 12.04
CA GLY A 192 -7.60 -39.10 12.37
C GLY A 192 -7.28 -39.18 13.86
N THR A 193 -6.82 -40.35 14.28
CA THR A 193 -6.31 -40.60 15.65
C THR A 193 -4.81 -40.91 15.68
N SER A 194 -4.22 -41.26 14.54
CA SER A 194 -2.79 -41.54 14.39
C SER A 194 -2.19 -41.06 13.06
N ASN A 195 -3.04 -40.66 12.10
CA ASN A 195 -2.65 -40.06 10.84
C ASN A 195 -2.28 -38.59 11.05
N ASN A 196 -1.19 -38.17 10.42
CA ASN A 196 -0.70 -36.80 10.45
C ASN A 196 -0.62 -36.28 9.00
N PRO A 197 -1.76 -36.03 8.33
CA PRO A 197 -1.74 -35.48 6.98
C PRO A 197 -1.03 -34.12 7.00
N ALA A 198 -0.54 -33.67 5.86
CA ALA A 198 0.25 -32.45 5.78
C ALA A 198 -0.30 -31.49 4.73
N TYR A 199 0.13 -30.24 4.80
CA TYR A 199 -0.18 -29.22 3.80
C TYR A 199 1.06 -28.38 3.48
N THR A 200 1.17 -27.88 2.25
CA THR A 200 2.10 -26.81 1.87
C THR A 200 1.33 -25.55 1.50
N LEU A 201 1.99 -24.41 1.65
CA LEU A 201 1.50 -23.10 1.20
C LEU A 201 2.55 -22.52 0.24
N GLY A 202 2.23 -22.47 -1.05
CA GLY A 202 3.15 -22.07 -2.10
C GLY A 202 4.40 -22.96 -2.11
N THR A 203 5.57 -22.35 -1.96
CA THR A 203 6.85 -23.06 -1.92
C THR A 203 7.33 -23.38 -0.50
N ALA A 204 6.47 -23.21 0.51
CA ALA A 204 6.81 -23.50 1.90
C ALA A 204 7.06 -24.99 2.13
N ALA A 205 7.88 -25.31 3.14
CA ALA A 205 7.97 -26.67 3.66
C ALA A 205 6.60 -27.12 4.18
N ALA A 206 6.26 -28.40 4.01
CA ALA A 206 4.96 -28.84 4.50
C ALA A 206 4.90 -28.83 6.03
N SER A 207 3.71 -28.54 6.52
CA SER A 207 3.36 -28.56 7.92
C SER A 207 2.33 -29.66 8.16
N THR A 208 2.42 -30.34 9.30
CA THR A 208 1.46 -31.38 9.67
C THR A 208 0.16 -30.74 10.18
N VAL A 209 -0.96 -31.35 9.84
CA VAL A 209 -2.26 -31.09 10.46
C VAL A 209 -2.42 -32.11 11.57
N THR A 210 -2.05 -31.72 12.79
CA THR A 210 -2.15 -32.61 13.94
C THR A 210 -3.59 -32.92 14.28
N THR A 211 -3.81 -34.10 14.85
CA THR A 211 -5.10 -34.50 15.43
C THR A 211 -5.38 -33.56 16.61
N ALA A 212 -6.22 -32.54 16.41
CA ALA A 212 -6.51 -31.54 17.41
C ALA A 212 -8.01 -31.52 17.72
N ALA A 213 -8.36 -31.22 18.96
CA ALA A 213 -9.75 -31.02 19.39
C ALA A 213 -10.42 -29.80 18.71
N SER A 214 -9.69 -29.04 17.90
CA SER A 214 -10.18 -27.85 17.20
C SER A 214 -9.57 -27.78 15.80
N PRO A 215 -10.31 -27.26 14.80
CA PRO A 215 -9.81 -27.09 13.44
C PRO A 215 -8.56 -26.21 13.38
N LEU A 216 -7.58 -26.59 12.56
CA LEU A 216 -6.47 -25.73 12.21
C LEU A 216 -6.99 -24.63 11.28
N THR A 217 -7.02 -23.40 11.76
CA THR A 217 -7.44 -22.24 10.98
C THR A 217 -6.21 -21.45 10.55
N LEU A 218 -6.11 -21.14 9.27
CA LEU A 218 -4.99 -20.41 8.67
C LEU A 218 -5.55 -19.19 7.93
N SER A 219 -4.89 -18.04 8.06
CA SER A 219 -5.06 -16.94 7.12
C SER A 219 -4.05 -17.09 5.99
N VAL A 220 -4.54 -17.23 4.76
CA VAL A 220 -3.72 -17.52 3.57
C VAL A 220 -3.95 -16.42 2.53
N LEU A 221 -2.87 -15.91 1.95
CA LEU A 221 -2.95 -14.93 0.87
C LEU A 221 -3.67 -15.50 -0.35
N GLU A 222 -4.45 -14.66 -1.01
CA GLU A 222 -5.06 -14.95 -2.30
C GLU A 222 -3.96 -15.32 -3.31
N ASN A 223 -4.26 -16.28 -4.19
CA ASN A 223 -3.34 -16.90 -5.14
C ASN A 223 -2.27 -17.81 -4.55
N THR A 224 -2.29 -18.08 -3.24
CA THR A 224 -1.46 -19.14 -2.67
C THR A 224 -1.90 -20.50 -3.22
N GLN A 225 -0.97 -21.27 -3.77
CA GLN A 225 -1.18 -22.68 -4.07
C GLN A 225 -1.15 -23.48 -2.77
N VAL A 226 -2.12 -24.34 -2.55
CA VAL A 226 -2.19 -25.25 -1.40
C VAL A 226 -2.17 -26.67 -1.92
N GLU A 227 -1.27 -27.47 -1.36
CA GLU A 227 -1.20 -28.91 -1.61
C GLU A 227 -1.49 -29.63 -0.29
N LEU A 228 -2.38 -30.62 -0.34
CA LEU A 228 -2.77 -31.44 0.79
C LEU A 228 -2.28 -32.87 0.55
N PHE A 229 -1.67 -33.44 1.58
CA PHE A 229 -1.04 -34.76 1.56
C PHE A 229 -1.76 -35.71 2.50
N ASP A 230 -1.83 -36.98 2.12
CA ASP A 230 -2.45 -38.06 2.89
C ASP A 230 -1.66 -38.46 4.15
N SER A 231 -0.40 -38.07 4.28
CA SER A 231 0.45 -38.42 5.42
C SER A 231 1.62 -37.46 5.61
N ALA A 232 2.29 -37.56 6.76
CA ALA A 232 3.35 -36.63 7.13
C ALA A 232 4.57 -36.76 6.21
N PHE A 233 5.30 -35.67 6.07
CA PHE A 233 6.44 -35.50 5.18
C PHE A 233 7.42 -36.69 5.16
N ALA A 234 7.95 -36.97 3.96
CA ALA A 234 8.82 -38.07 3.52
C ALA A 234 8.17 -39.39 3.03
N GLY A 235 6.84 -39.53 3.08
CA GLY A 235 6.16 -40.72 2.55
C GLY A 235 4.75 -40.53 1.97
N GLY A 236 4.13 -39.36 2.14
CA GLY A 236 2.76 -39.11 1.67
C GLY A 236 2.64 -38.68 0.23
N LEU A 237 1.56 -39.13 -0.42
CA LEU A 237 1.20 -38.69 -1.76
C LEU A 237 0.43 -37.37 -1.68
N SER A 238 0.67 -36.48 -2.64
CA SER A 238 -0.20 -35.33 -2.85
C SER A 238 -1.57 -35.83 -3.28
N GLU A 239 -2.59 -35.51 -2.49
CA GLU A 239 -3.96 -35.90 -2.76
C GLU A 239 -4.73 -34.78 -3.46
N ARG A 240 -4.52 -33.52 -3.02
CA ARG A 240 -5.21 -32.35 -3.57
C ARG A 240 -4.28 -31.17 -3.77
N VAL A 241 -4.49 -30.47 -4.87
CA VAL A 241 -3.81 -29.22 -5.20
C VAL A 241 -4.85 -28.20 -5.65
N PHE A 242 -4.84 -27.01 -5.06
CA PHE A 242 -5.73 -25.92 -5.45
C PHE A 242 -5.09 -24.56 -5.22
N ILE A 243 -5.72 -23.50 -5.74
CA ILE A 243 -5.30 -22.11 -5.52
C ILE A 243 -6.37 -21.42 -4.68
N VAL A 244 -5.95 -20.74 -3.61
CA VAL A 244 -6.85 -20.04 -2.70
C VAL A 244 -7.43 -18.78 -3.38
N LYS A 245 -8.76 -18.74 -3.45
CA LYS A 245 -9.56 -17.63 -4.03
C LYS A 245 -10.70 -17.16 -3.15
N SER A 246 -11.02 -17.93 -2.12
CA SER A 246 -12.08 -17.68 -1.16
C SER A 246 -11.80 -18.47 0.11
N ASP A 247 -12.54 -18.16 1.17
CA ASP A 247 -12.57 -19.00 2.38
C ASP A 247 -12.90 -20.44 1.98
N THR A 248 -12.10 -21.39 2.48
CA THR A 248 -12.20 -22.80 2.12
C THR A 248 -11.95 -23.66 3.34
N ASN A 249 -12.64 -24.79 3.42
CA ASN A 249 -12.49 -25.78 4.47
C ASN A 249 -12.21 -27.16 3.85
N TYR A 250 -11.36 -27.93 4.51
CA TYR A 250 -11.10 -29.31 4.17
C TYR A 250 -11.09 -30.16 5.43
N ARG A 251 -11.59 -31.36 5.28
CA ARG A 251 -11.64 -32.37 6.31
C ARG A 251 -10.95 -33.62 5.82
N TYR A 252 -10.04 -34.12 6.62
CA TYR A 252 -9.38 -35.39 6.42
C TYR A 252 -10.09 -36.45 7.25
N PHE A 253 -10.69 -37.43 6.58
CA PHE A 253 -11.58 -38.42 7.18
C PHE A 253 -11.37 -39.81 6.58
N LEU A 254 -11.87 -40.84 7.28
CA LEU A 254 -11.82 -42.21 6.81
C LEU A 254 -12.97 -42.49 5.83
N ASN A 255 -12.63 -42.75 4.58
CA ASN A 255 -13.54 -43.11 3.49
C ASN A 255 -13.39 -44.59 3.13
N GLY A 256 -14.22 -45.43 3.75
CA GLY A 256 -14.10 -46.88 3.61
C GLY A 256 -12.83 -47.40 4.31
N SER A 257 -11.82 -47.78 3.54
CA SER A 257 -10.51 -48.24 4.05
C SER A 257 -9.40 -47.20 3.93
N ASP A 258 -9.60 -46.15 3.13
CA ASP A 258 -8.59 -45.16 2.80
C ASP A 258 -8.93 -43.82 3.48
N TRP A 259 -7.91 -43.01 3.73
CA TRP A 259 -8.09 -41.69 4.31
C TRP A 259 -7.95 -40.62 3.23
N ASP A 260 -8.95 -39.77 3.11
CA ASP A 260 -9.04 -38.78 2.04
C ASP A 260 -9.33 -37.38 2.60
N TRP A 261 -8.91 -36.36 1.85
CA TRP A 261 -9.36 -34.98 2.00
C TRP A 261 -10.68 -34.78 1.24
N GLU A 262 -11.66 -34.15 1.89
CA GLU A 262 -12.92 -33.73 1.29
C GLU A 262 -13.22 -32.27 1.67
N GLN A 263 -13.83 -31.54 0.73
CA GLN A 263 -14.42 -30.24 1.01
C GLN A 263 -15.87 -30.46 1.49
N PRO A 264 -16.22 -30.08 2.74
CA PRO A 264 -17.56 -30.24 3.30
C PRO A 264 -18.66 -29.46 2.58
#